data_AF-A0A091H0D7-F1
#
_entry.id   AF-A0A091H0D7-F1
#
_cell.length_a   1.000
_cell.length_b   1.000
_cell.length_c   1.000
_cell.angle_alpha   90.00
_cell.angle_beta   90.00
_cell.angle_gamma   90.00
#
_symmetry.space_group_name_H-M   'P 1'
#
loop_
_entity.id
_entity.type
_entity.pdbx_description
1 polymer ?
#
loop_
_entity_poly.entity_id
_entity_poly.type
_entity_poly.pdbx_seq_one_letter_code
_entity_poly.pdbx_strand_id
1 'polypeptide(L)'
;SEDQVVKEAEEVFRSYAFYRYQQEREEGGAEVPVDPEIAQIQQELSSTVREVGMRLAIVGDDINKRYDAEFQCMLKSLQPTTENAYDYFKRIASSLFESGINWGRVIALLSFGYRMAIHVYQKGILGFLCRIARYIADFMLQNRIAQWIAQQGGWVAALNLPNVYMKYMLAVAALILVGHLVVRRFFRP
;
A
#
# COMPACT_ATOMS: atom_id res chain seq x y z
N SER A 1 11.23 7.50 -16.78
CA SER A 1 11.16 6.21 -17.51
C SER A 1 10.57 5.15 -16.58
N GLU A 2 10.17 3.99 -17.09
CA GLU A 2 9.71 2.86 -16.26
C GLU A 2 10.77 2.45 -15.22
N ASP A 3 12.03 2.31 -15.64
CA ASP A 3 13.14 1.97 -14.73
C ASP A 3 13.30 2.96 -13.57
N GLN A 4 13.10 4.25 -13.82
CA GLN A 4 13.15 5.27 -12.78
C GLN A 4 11.99 5.10 -11.79
N VAL A 5 10.78 4.82 -12.29
CA VAL A 5 9.60 4.60 -11.45
C VAL A 5 9.78 3.38 -10.55
N VAL A 6 10.38 2.30 -11.06
CA VAL A 6 10.67 1.09 -10.26
C VAL A 6 11.71 1.39 -9.19
N LYS A 7 12.80 2.08 -9.53
CA LYS A 7 13.83 2.49 -8.56
C LYS A 7 13.26 3.33 -7.42
N GLU A 8 12.35 4.24 -7.75
CA GLU A 8 11.69 5.11 -6.77
C GLU A 8 10.59 4.40 -5.95
N ALA A 9 10.03 3.28 -6.44
CA ALA A 9 8.85 2.66 -5.84
C ALA A 9 9.05 2.23 -4.37
N GLU A 10 10.22 1.68 -4.05
CA GLU A 10 10.55 1.29 -2.67
C GLU A 10 10.61 2.49 -1.74
N GLU A 11 11.27 3.57 -2.17
CA GLU A 11 11.41 4.80 -1.40
C GLU A 11 10.07 5.52 -1.22
N VAL A 12 9.25 5.56 -2.29
CA VAL A 12 7.89 6.12 -2.25
C VAL A 12 7.02 5.34 -1.28
N PHE A 13 7.07 4.00 -1.29
CA PHE A 13 6.32 3.18 -0.34
C PHE A 13 6.80 3.40 1.11
N ARG A 14 8.11 3.44 1.35
CA ARG A 14 8.65 3.74 2.69
C ARG A 14 8.19 5.11 3.18
N SER A 15 8.25 6.12 2.32
CA SER A 15 7.76 7.46 2.65
C SER A 15 6.26 7.44 2.97
N TYR A 16 5.46 6.78 2.13
CA TYR A 16 4.03 6.59 2.36
C TYR A 16 3.75 5.92 3.71
N ALA A 17 4.45 4.83 4.03
CA ALA A 17 4.29 4.09 5.27
C ALA A 17 4.63 4.95 6.50
N PHE A 18 5.69 5.76 6.42
CA PHE A 18 6.07 6.70 7.47
C PHE A 18 4.96 7.71 7.77
N TYR A 19 4.46 8.42 6.76
CA TYR A 19 3.42 9.43 6.96
C TYR A 19 2.09 8.80 7.38
N ARG A 20 1.77 7.61 6.85
CA ARG A 20 0.58 6.87 7.26
C ARG A 20 0.65 6.46 8.74
N TYR A 21 1.80 5.95 9.16
CA TYR A 21 2.05 5.59 10.54
C TYR A 21 1.93 6.80 11.48
N GLN A 22 2.48 7.95 11.10
CA GLN A 22 2.33 9.19 11.87
C GLN A 22 0.86 9.61 12.04
N GLN A 23 0.08 9.58 10.96
CA GLN A 23 -1.36 9.88 11.01
C GLN A 23 -2.11 8.94 11.97
N GLU A 24 -1.83 7.63 11.91
CA GLU A 24 -2.47 6.66 12.81
C GLU A 24 -2.08 6.87 14.27
N ARG A 25 -0.87 7.36 14.55
CA ARG A 25 -0.45 7.73 15.91
C ARG A 25 -1.12 8.99 16.43
N GLU A 26 -1.30 9.99 15.56
CA GLU A 26 -2.01 11.22 15.92
C GLU A 26 -3.48 10.93 16.24
N GLU A 27 -4.09 9.99 15.53
CA GLU A 27 -5.50 9.60 15.70
C GLU A 27 -5.73 8.58 16.83
N GLY A 28 -4.88 7.57 16.94
CA GLY A 28 -5.02 6.43 17.86
C GLY A 28 -4.15 6.48 19.12
N GLY A 29 -3.26 7.47 19.24
CA GLY A 29 -2.41 7.65 20.42
C GLY A 29 -1.41 6.50 20.67
N ALA A 30 -1.43 5.95 21.90
CA ALA A 30 -0.43 4.98 22.38
C ALA A 30 -0.67 3.52 21.94
N GLU A 31 -1.78 3.23 21.25
CA GLU A 31 -2.14 1.86 20.84
C GLU A 31 -1.37 1.38 19.60
N VAL A 32 -0.78 2.29 18.83
CA VAL A 32 -0.01 1.95 17.64
C VAL A 32 1.45 1.64 18.04
N PRO A 33 1.94 0.41 17.85
CA PRO A 33 3.26 0.00 18.31
C PRO A 33 4.37 0.65 17.49
N VAL A 34 5.42 1.11 18.17
CA VAL A 34 6.60 1.75 17.57
C VAL A 34 7.39 0.74 16.78
N ASP A 35 7.25 0.76 15.46
CA ASP A 35 8.13 0.04 14.55
C ASP A 35 9.42 0.85 14.34
N PRO A 36 10.58 0.38 14.84
CA PRO A 36 11.86 1.09 14.68
C PRO A 36 12.28 1.22 13.21
N GLU A 37 11.81 0.33 12.33
CA GLU A 37 12.07 0.39 10.89
C GLU A 37 11.38 1.60 10.27
N ILE A 38 10.15 1.92 10.70
CA ILE A 38 9.42 3.10 10.25
C ILE A 38 10.06 4.38 10.77
N ALA A 39 10.47 4.39 12.04
CA ALA A 39 11.05 5.58 12.68
C ALA A 39 12.35 6.08 12.00
N GLN A 40 13.11 5.20 11.34
CA GLN A 40 14.39 5.54 10.73
C GLN A 40 14.29 6.06 9.29
N ILE A 41 13.11 5.92 8.64
CA ILE A 41 12.92 6.22 7.21
C ILE A 41 13.25 7.67 6.82
N GLN A 42 12.95 8.64 7.69
CA GLN A 42 12.96 10.06 7.32
C GLN A 42 14.36 10.59 6.96
N GLN A 43 15.42 9.95 7.44
CA GLN A 43 16.81 10.38 7.22
C GLN A 43 17.35 10.00 5.84
N GLU A 44 16.73 9.04 5.14
CA GLU A 44 17.27 8.43 3.92
C GLU A 44 16.65 8.96 2.62
N LEU A 45 15.54 9.68 2.70
CA LEU A 45 14.70 9.99 1.53
C LEU A 45 14.94 11.38 0.93
N SER A 46 14.93 11.47 -0.40
CA SER A 46 14.95 12.75 -1.14
C SER A 46 13.70 13.60 -0.87
N SER A 47 13.80 14.92 -1.07
CA SER A 47 12.68 15.86 -0.83
C SER A 47 11.45 15.53 -1.67
N THR A 48 11.64 15.19 -2.95
CA THR A 48 10.55 14.85 -3.88
C THR A 48 9.83 13.57 -3.48
N VAL A 49 10.57 12.51 -3.14
CA VAL A 49 9.98 11.23 -2.72
C VAL A 49 9.19 11.40 -1.42
N ARG A 50 9.70 12.21 -0.49
CA ARG A 50 8.99 12.55 0.74
C ARG A 50 7.65 13.23 0.47
N GLU A 51 7.63 14.20 -0.44
CA GLU A 51 6.40 14.92 -0.78
C GLU A 51 5.38 14.01 -1.46
N VAL A 52 5.83 13.14 -2.36
CA VAL A 52 4.97 12.14 -3.02
C VAL A 52 4.38 11.17 -2.01
N GLY A 53 5.21 10.55 -1.15
CA GLY A 53 4.74 9.60 -0.15
C GLY A 53 3.76 10.22 0.83
N MET A 54 4.05 11.45 1.29
CA MET A 54 3.12 12.23 2.12
C MET A 54 1.79 12.47 1.41
N ARG A 55 1.81 12.90 0.15
CA ARG A 55 0.58 13.15 -0.61
C ARG A 55 -0.26 11.88 -0.76
N LEU A 56 0.37 10.77 -1.11
CA LEU A 56 -0.30 9.48 -1.24
C LEU A 56 -0.90 9.02 0.10
N ALA A 57 -0.22 9.26 1.23
CA ALA A 57 -0.75 8.97 2.56
C ALA A 57 -1.98 9.82 2.89
N ILE A 58 -1.94 11.13 2.62
CA ILE A 58 -3.09 12.03 2.82
C ILE A 58 -4.29 11.61 1.96
N VAL A 59 -4.07 11.29 0.68
CA VAL A 59 -5.15 10.89 -0.23
C VAL A 59 -5.67 9.48 0.11
N GLY A 60 -4.80 8.60 0.61
CA GLY A 60 -5.12 7.24 1.00
C GLY A 60 -5.75 7.11 2.39
N ASP A 61 -5.68 8.14 3.23
CA ASP A 61 -6.19 8.12 4.62
C ASP A 61 -7.67 7.69 4.69
N ASP A 62 -8.53 8.26 3.84
CA ASP A 62 -9.95 7.91 3.76
C ASP A 62 -10.17 6.41 3.45
N ILE A 63 -9.32 5.80 2.62
CA ILE A 63 -9.39 4.35 2.32
C ILE A 63 -9.05 3.58 3.57
N ASN A 64 -7.94 3.94 4.20
CA ASN A 64 -7.40 3.22 5.33
C ASN A 64 -8.40 3.25 6.47
N LYS A 65 -9.06 4.39 6.73
CA LYS A 65 -10.13 4.54 7.71
C LYS A 65 -11.38 3.75 7.34
N ARG A 66 -11.88 3.93 6.11
CA ARG A 66 -13.13 3.32 5.67
C ARG A 66 -13.08 1.80 5.63
N TYR A 67 -11.90 1.23 5.34
CA TYR A 67 -11.72 -0.20 5.14
C TYR A 67 -10.80 -0.86 6.16
N ASP A 68 -10.53 -0.19 7.30
CA ASP A 68 -9.68 -0.72 8.37
C ASP A 68 -10.16 -2.10 8.82
N ALA A 69 -11.46 -2.24 9.10
CA ALA A 69 -12.06 -3.48 9.57
C ALA A 69 -11.90 -4.63 8.56
N GLU A 70 -12.06 -4.36 7.27
CA GLU A 70 -11.91 -5.34 6.20
C GLU A 70 -10.46 -5.76 6.02
N PHE A 71 -9.51 -4.82 6.05
CA PHE A 71 -8.08 -5.16 6.05
C PHE A 71 -7.72 -6.02 7.26
N GLN A 72 -8.19 -5.64 8.46
CA GLN A 72 -7.95 -6.40 9.69
C GLN A 72 -8.57 -7.80 9.62
N CYS A 73 -9.81 -7.93 9.16
CA CYS A 73 -10.49 -9.22 8.99
C CYS A 73 -9.73 -10.12 8.00
N MET A 74 -9.33 -9.56 6.87
CA MET A 74 -8.56 -10.26 5.85
C MET A 74 -7.22 -10.74 6.39
N LEU A 75 -6.43 -9.86 7.01
CA LEU A 75 -5.10 -10.20 7.54
C LEU A 75 -5.20 -11.23 8.68
N LYS A 76 -6.19 -11.10 9.58
CA LYS A 76 -6.48 -12.12 10.61
C LYS A 76 -6.80 -13.48 10.01
N SER A 77 -7.51 -13.52 8.88
CA SER A 77 -7.81 -14.79 8.21
C SER A 77 -6.62 -15.37 7.45
N LEU A 78 -5.76 -14.52 6.87
CA LEU A 78 -4.61 -14.99 6.09
C LEU A 78 -3.47 -15.47 6.98
N GLN A 79 -3.34 -14.88 8.18
CA GLN A 79 -2.23 -15.11 9.11
C GLN A 79 -0.87 -15.06 8.39
N PRO A 80 -0.52 -13.90 7.80
CA PRO A 80 0.71 -13.79 7.04
C PRO A 80 1.94 -14.04 7.92
N THR A 81 2.84 -14.90 7.45
CA THR A 81 4.16 -15.17 8.00
C THR A 81 5.23 -14.75 7.00
N THR A 82 6.50 -14.70 7.39
CA THR A 82 7.60 -14.39 6.46
C THR A 82 7.67 -15.32 5.24
N GLU A 83 7.14 -16.53 5.35
CA GLU A 83 7.18 -17.57 4.31
C GLU A 83 6.03 -17.43 3.31
N ASN A 84 4.82 -17.05 3.76
CA ASN A 84 3.63 -17.04 2.91
C ASN A 84 3.18 -15.62 2.49
N ALA A 85 3.70 -14.57 3.14
CA ALA A 85 3.20 -13.22 2.95
C ALA A 85 3.41 -12.71 1.51
N TYR A 86 4.49 -13.12 0.84
CA TYR A 86 4.72 -12.77 -0.56
C TYR A 86 3.66 -13.34 -1.49
N ASP A 87 3.26 -14.60 -1.29
CA ASP A 87 2.26 -15.26 -2.14
C ASP A 87 0.87 -14.68 -1.91
N TYR A 88 0.51 -14.40 -0.66
CA TYR A 88 -0.72 -13.67 -0.35
C TYR A 88 -0.72 -12.27 -0.93
N PHE A 89 0.41 -11.55 -0.81
CA PHE A 89 0.57 -10.23 -1.39
C PHE A 89 0.33 -10.25 -2.89
N LYS A 90 1.06 -11.09 -3.64
CA LYS A 90 0.88 -11.24 -5.09
C LYS A 90 -0.56 -11.58 -5.45
N ARG A 91 -1.17 -12.54 -4.75
CA ARG A 91 -2.54 -13.00 -5.07
C ARG A 91 -3.58 -11.89 -4.93
N ILE A 92 -3.44 -11.03 -3.91
CA ILE A 92 -4.34 -9.91 -3.66
C ILE A 92 -4.04 -8.76 -4.61
N ALA A 93 -2.76 -8.45 -4.83
CA ALA A 93 -2.32 -7.44 -5.77
C ALA A 93 -2.78 -7.77 -7.21
N SER A 94 -2.62 -9.01 -7.68
CA SER A 94 -3.11 -9.42 -9.01
C SER A 94 -4.62 -9.21 -9.16
N SER A 95 -5.40 -9.50 -8.11
CA SER A 95 -6.84 -9.26 -8.11
C SER A 95 -7.19 -7.77 -8.16
N LEU A 96 -6.42 -6.93 -7.46
CA LEU A 96 -6.64 -5.48 -7.43
C LEU A 96 -6.53 -4.86 -8.83
N PHE A 97 -5.63 -5.36 -9.66
CA PHE A 97 -5.34 -4.82 -10.99
C PHE A 97 -5.99 -5.57 -12.15
N GLU A 98 -6.79 -6.61 -11.88
CA GLU A 98 -7.41 -7.46 -12.92
C GLU A 98 -8.25 -6.66 -13.93
N SER A 99 -8.94 -5.62 -13.47
CA SER A 99 -9.77 -4.75 -14.32
C SER A 99 -9.07 -3.45 -14.77
N GLY A 100 -7.74 -3.39 -14.68
CA GLY A 100 -6.93 -2.26 -15.13
C GLY A 100 -6.19 -1.50 -14.03
N ILE A 101 -5.43 -0.48 -14.44
CA ILE A 101 -4.52 0.30 -13.60
C ILE A 101 -5.04 1.73 -13.48
N ASN A 102 -5.11 2.24 -12.26
CA ASN A 102 -5.36 3.64 -11.97
C ASN A 102 -4.73 4.03 -10.63
N TRP A 103 -4.62 5.33 -10.36
CA TRP A 103 -4.02 5.84 -9.13
C TRP A 103 -4.72 5.34 -7.87
N GLY A 104 -6.04 5.16 -7.89
CA GLY A 104 -6.77 4.62 -6.75
C GLY A 104 -6.30 3.21 -6.37
N ARG A 105 -6.09 2.35 -7.36
CA ARG A 105 -5.56 0.99 -7.16
C ARG A 105 -4.09 1.00 -6.74
N VAL A 106 -3.29 1.92 -7.28
CA VAL A 106 -1.90 2.10 -6.84
C VAL A 106 -1.87 2.47 -5.35
N ILE A 107 -2.67 3.42 -4.90
CA ILE A 107 -2.76 3.78 -3.47
C ILE A 107 -3.27 2.59 -2.65
N ALA A 108 -4.29 1.88 -3.10
CA ALA A 108 -4.80 0.70 -2.39
C ALA A 108 -3.74 -0.40 -2.23
N LEU A 109 -2.85 -0.59 -3.21
CA LEU A 109 -1.71 -1.50 -3.11
C LEU A 109 -0.73 -1.06 -2.02
N LEU A 110 -0.40 0.25 -1.96
CA LEU A 110 0.48 0.80 -0.92
C LEU A 110 -0.16 0.69 0.47
N SER A 111 -1.46 1.03 0.60
CA SER A 111 -2.24 0.83 1.83
C SER A 111 -2.19 -0.63 2.29
N PHE A 112 -2.43 -1.57 1.37
CA PHE A 112 -2.42 -2.99 1.69
C PHE A 112 -1.03 -3.47 2.16
N GLY A 113 0.04 -3.04 1.48
CA GLY A 113 1.41 -3.33 1.89
C GLY A 113 1.73 -2.80 3.30
N TYR A 114 1.32 -1.56 3.59
CA TYR A 114 1.47 -0.96 4.92
C TYR A 114 0.73 -1.76 6.01
N ARG A 115 -0.56 -2.08 5.78
CA ARG A 115 -1.36 -2.85 6.75
C ARG A 115 -0.76 -4.24 6.99
N MET A 116 -0.23 -4.89 5.95
CA MET A 116 0.46 -6.17 6.09
C MET A 116 1.72 -6.03 6.94
N ALA A 117 2.54 -4.99 6.73
CA ALA A 117 3.74 -4.74 7.53
C ALA A 117 3.43 -4.52 9.01
N ILE A 118 2.44 -3.67 9.33
CA ILE A 118 2.01 -3.44 10.71
C ILE A 118 1.47 -4.73 11.34
N HIS A 119 0.68 -5.51 10.61
CA HIS A 119 0.11 -6.75 11.13
C HIS A 119 1.18 -7.78 11.48
N VAL A 120 2.18 -8.00 10.63
CA VAL A 120 3.25 -8.96 10.94
C VAL A 120 4.19 -8.42 12.03
N TYR A 121 4.41 -7.10 12.09
CA TYR A 121 5.15 -6.47 13.18
C TYR A 121 4.46 -6.69 14.53
N GLN A 122 3.14 -6.50 14.61
CA GLN A 122 2.33 -6.81 15.79
C GLN A 122 2.40 -8.29 16.22
N LYS A 123 2.82 -9.18 15.33
CA LYS A 123 3.06 -10.61 15.60
C LYS A 123 4.52 -10.93 15.94
N GLY A 124 5.37 -9.91 16.08
CA GLY A 124 6.78 -10.03 16.47
C GLY A 124 7.75 -10.25 15.31
N ILE A 125 7.30 -10.09 14.05
CA ILE A 125 8.17 -10.23 12.88
C ILE A 125 8.79 -8.87 12.55
N LEU A 126 10.11 -8.77 12.70
CA LEU A 126 10.89 -7.56 12.45
C LEU A 126 11.44 -7.51 11.00
N GLY A 127 11.68 -6.31 10.47
CA GLY A 127 12.35 -6.12 9.17
C GLY A 127 11.49 -6.45 7.95
N PHE A 128 10.17 -6.49 8.13
CA PHE A 128 9.24 -6.84 7.05
C PHE A 128 8.91 -5.64 6.15
N LEU A 129 9.05 -4.40 6.62
CA LEU A 129 8.71 -3.22 5.82
C LEU A 129 9.61 -3.11 4.58
N CYS A 130 10.91 -3.36 4.73
CA CYS A 130 11.86 -3.46 3.61
C CYS A 130 11.45 -4.55 2.61
N ARG A 131 10.99 -5.70 3.12
CA ARG A 131 10.60 -6.84 2.26
C ARG A 131 9.37 -6.50 1.44
N ILE A 132 8.33 -5.95 2.06
CA ILE A 132 7.11 -5.58 1.35
C ILE A 132 7.35 -4.42 0.38
N ALA A 133 8.28 -3.49 0.67
CA ALA A 133 8.70 -2.45 -0.27
C ALA A 133 9.24 -3.05 -1.58
N ARG A 134 10.14 -4.03 -1.46
CA ARG A 134 10.67 -4.78 -2.62
C ARG A 134 9.57 -5.54 -3.36
N TYR A 135 8.67 -6.20 -2.63
CA TYR A 135 7.54 -6.91 -3.24
C TYR A 135 6.64 -5.99 -4.05
N ILE A 136 6.41 -4.77 -3.57
CA ILE A 136 5.66 -3.74 -4.29
C ILE A 136 6.40 -3.34 -5.57
N ALA A 137 7.70 -3.02 -5.49
CA ALA A 137 8.49 -2.63 -6.66
C ALA A 137 8.55 -3.74 -7.71
N ASP A 138 8.83 -4.98 -7.30
CA ASP A 138 8.85 -6.16 -8.17
C ASP A 138 7.49 -6.39 -8.84
N PHE A 139 6.40 -6.30 -8.06
CA PHE A 139 5.06 -6.47 -8.58
C PHE A 139 4.70 -5.37 -9.57
N MET A 140 5.08 -4.11 -9.29
CA MET A 140 4.81 -2.99 -10.18
C MET A 140 5.52 -3.13 -11.53
N LEU A 141 6.76 -3.61 -11.53
CA LEU A 141 7.52 -3.90 -12.74
C LEU A 141 6.86 -5.04 -13.53
N GLN A 142 6.57 -6.18 -12.89
CA GLN A 142 6.04 -7.37 -13.56
C GLN A 142 4.64 -7.16 -14.16
N ASN A 143 3.85 -6.24 -13.60
CA ASN A 143 2.44 -6.04 -13.99
C ASN A 143 2.20 -4.72 -14.76
N ARG A 144 3.25 -4.12 -15.35
CA ARG A 144 3.18 -2.87 -16.14
C ARG A 144 2.61 -1.66 -15.39
N ILE A 145 2.60 -1.70 -14.06
CA ILE A 145 2.16 -0.58 -13.22
C ILE A 145 3.22 0.51 -13.27
N ALA A 146 4.49 0.14 -13.21
CA ALA A 146 5.59 1.10 -13.34
C ALA A 146 5.59 1.78 -14.72
N GLN A 147 5.35 1.02 -15.80
CA GLN A 147 5.14 1.57 -17.13
C GLN A 147 3.99 2.58 -17.16
N TRP A 148 2.84 2.21 -16.58
CA TRP A 148 1.66 3.09 -16.55
C TRP A 148 1.92 4.37 -15.75
N ILE A 149 2.55 4.28 -14.57
CA ILE A 149 2.93 5.46 -13.77
C ILE A 149 3.89 6.35 -14.56
N ALA A 150 4.87 5.77 -15.27
CA ALA A 150 5.78 6.53 -16.11
C ALA A 150 5.03 7.30 -17.22
N GLN A 151 3.99 6.72 -17.82
CA GLN A 151 3.12 7.38 -18.80
C GLN A 151 2.29 8.52 -18.19
N GLN A 152 2.00 8.48 -16.89
CA GLN A 152 1.34 9.59 -16.18
C GLN A 152 2.28 10.75 -15.84
N GLY A 153 3.59 10.65 -16.14
CA GLY A 153 4.60 11.63 -15.74
C GLY A 153 5.43 11.21 -14.52
N GLY A 154 5.37 9.94 -14.13
CA GLY A 154 6.11 9.40 -12.99
C GLY A 154 5.39 9.62 -11.65
N TRP A 155 6.09 9.32 -10.56
CA TRP A 155 5.54 9.42 -9.20
C TRP A 155 5.13 10.86 -8.81
N VAL A 156 5.82 11.88 -9.34
CA VAL A 156 5.49 13.29 -9.13
C VAL A 156 4.09 13.67 -9.62
N ALA A 157 3.52 12.92 -10.56
CA ALA A 157 2.14 13.14 -11.01
C ALA A 157 1.11 12.93 -9.88
N ALA A 158 1.45 12.13 -8.87
CA ALA A 158 0.61 11.91 -7.69
C ALA A 158 0.35 13.21 -6.88
N LEU A 159 1.25 14.18 -6.96
CA LEU A 159 1.12 15.48 -6.27
C LEU A 159 -0.15 16.21 -6.72
N ASN A 160 -0.54 16.04 -7.98
CA ASN A 160 -1.68 16.72 -8.60
C ASN A 160 -3.00 15.96 -8.47
N LEU A 161 -3.06 14.85 -7.72
CA LEU A 161 -4.28 14.06 -7.60
C LEU A 161 -5.40 14.86 -6.91
N PRO A 162 -6.60 14.98 -7.50
CA PRO A 162 -7.71 15.67 -6.87
C PRO A 162 -8.33 14.81 -5.75
N ASN A 163 -8.47 15.39 -4.55
CA ASN A 163 -9.02 14.70 -3.36
C ASN A 163 -10.43 14.12 -3.61
N VAL A 164 -11.26 14.79 -4.40
CA VAL A 164 -12.68 14.42 -4.60
C VAL A 164 -12.85 13.24 -5.55
N TYR A 165 -12.11 13.19 -6.65
CA TYR A 165 -12.20 12.11 -7.65
C TYR A 165 -11.65 10.79 -7.11
N MET A 166 -10.63 10.87 -6.24
CA MET A 166 -10.05 9.71 -5.59
C MET A 166 -11.03 9.06 -4.60
N LYS A 167 -11.82 9.83 -3.84
CA LYS A 167 -12.86 9.28 -2.93
C LYS A 167 -13.79 8.28 -3.63
N TYR A 168 -14.21 8.55 -4.86
CA TYR A 168 -15.11 7.68 -5.62
C TYR A 168 -14.37 6.48 -6.24
N MET A 169 -13.21 6.69 -6.85
CA MET A 169 -12.41 5.58 -7.41
C MET A 169 -11.94 4.58 -6.36
N LEU A 170 -11.63 5.07 -5.16
CA LEU A 170 -11.16 4.26 -4.05
C LEU A 170 -12.25 3.41 -3.42
N ALA A 171 -13.47 3.95 -3.30
CA ALA A 171 -14.63 3.17 -2.88
C ALA A 171 -14.91 2.02 -3.87
N VAL A 172 -14.76 2.26 -5.18
CA VAL A 172 -14.93 1.23 -6.21
C VAL A 172 -13.81 0.19 -6.15
N ALA A 173 -12.55 0.59 -6.03
CA ALA A 173 -11.42 -0.34 -5.91
C ALA A 173 -11.55 -1.24 -4.67
N ALA A 174 -12.01 -0.67 -3.56
CA ALA A 174 -12.26 -1.41 -2.32
C ALA A 174 -13.46 -2.36 -2.44
N LEU A 175 -14.56 -1.97 -3.09
CA LEU A 175 -15.68 -2.88 -3.37
C LEU A 175 -15.26 -4.05 -4.25
N ILE A 176 -14.37 -3.82 -5.22
CA ILE A 176 -13.81 -4.90 -6.06
C ILE A 176 -12.94 -5.84 -5.23
N LEU A 177 -12.07 -5.31 -4.37
CA LEU A 177 -11.25 -6.10 -3.45
C LEU A 177 -12.09 -6.96 -2.52
N VAL A 178 -13.08 -6.36 -1.84
CA VAL A 178 -13.97 -7.04 -0.90
C VAL A 178 -14.85 -8.05 -1.64
N GLY A 179 -15.46 -7.66 -2.76
CA GLY A 179 -16.29 -8.54 -3.58
C GLY A 179 -15.51 -9.77 -4.04
N HIS A 180 -14.29 -9.59 -4.54
CA HIS A 180 -13.47 -10.70 -4.99
C HIS A 180 -12.96 -11.59 -3.84
N LEU A 181 -12.66 -11.02 -2.68
CA LEU A 181 -12.31 -11.79 -1.47
C LEU A 181 -13.48 -12.61 -0.94
N VAL A 182 -14.68 -12.03 -0.89
CA VAL A 182 -15.91 -12.72 -0.47
C VAL A 182 -16.24 -13.83 -1.46
N VAL A 183 -16.20 -13.55 -2.76
CA VAL A 183 -16.44 -14.57 -3.80
C VAL A 183 -15.43 -15.72 -3.71
N ARG A 184 -14.14 -15.43 -3.51
CA ARG A 184 -13.12 -16.48 -3.34
C ARG A 184 -13.24 -17.25 -2.02
N ARG A 185 -13.67 -16.61 -0.94
CA ARG A 185 -13.82 -17.23 0.39
C ARG A 185 -15.06 -18.13 0.48
N PHE A 186 -16.13 -17.78 -0.24
CA PHE A 186 -17.43 -18.44 -0.10
C PHE A 186 -17.90 -19.24 -1.31
N PHE A 187 -17.34 -19.01 -2.51
CA PHE A 187 -17.86 -19.60 -3.76
C PHE A 187 -16.83 -20.35 -4.62
N ARG A 188 -15.64 -20.69 -4.08
CA ARG A 188 -14.78 -21.72 -4.71
C ARG A 188 -14.77 -22.99 -3.85
N PRO A 189 -15.03 -24.17 -4.44
CA PRO A 189 -14.89 -25.46 -3.76
C PRO A 189 -13.43 -25.77 -3.42
#